data_AF-A0AAQ3RSF3-F1
#
_entry.id   AF-A0AAQ3RSF3-F1
#
_cell.length_a   1.000
_cell.length_b   1.000
_cell.length_c   1.000
_cell.angle_alpha   90.00
_cell.angle_beta   90.00
_cell.angle_gamma   90.00
#
_symmetry.space_group_name_H-M   'P 1'
#
loop_
_entity.id
_entity.type
_entity.pdbx_description
1 polymer ?
#
loop_
_entity_poly.entity_id
_entity_poly.type
_entity_poly.pdbx_seq_one_letter_code
_entity_poly.pdbx_strand_id
1 'polypeptide(L)'
;MHVVQVFSIAPTLESEELPTQTSLPLTFFDILWLRSPPIQRILFYQFSHPTPPFFHTLLPKLIHSLSLALGHFFPLAGHLTWPLHSQNPIINYKTGDSVSLTAAESD
;
A
#
# COMPACT_ATOMS: atom_id res chain seq x y z
N MET A 1 3.49 -16.99 14.86
CA MET A 1 2.76 -15.97 14.06
C MET A 1 1.55 -16.61 13.41
N HIS A 2 0.36 -16.21 13.85
CA HIS A 2 -0.94 -16.63 13.36
C HIS A 2 -1.58 -15.45 12.61
N VAL A 3 -1.96 -15.65 11.34
CA VAL A 3 -2.63 -14.61 10.56
C VAL A 3 -4.10 -14.59 10.94
N VAL A 4 -4.56 -13.43 11.41
CA VAL A 4 -5.95 -13.24 11.85
C VAL A 4 -6.81 -12.78 10.67
N GLN A 5 -6.34 -11.79 9.90
CA GLN A 5 -7.10 -11.23 8.80
C GLN A 5 -6.20 -10.60 7.73
N VAL A 6 -6.65 -10.65 6.48
CA VAL A 6 -6.03 -9.95 5.34
C VAL A 6 -7.05 -8.99 4.76
N PHE A 7 -6.63 -7.75 4.56
CA PHE A 7 -7.44 -6.68 4.01
C PHE A 7 -6.87 -6.19 2.68
N SER A 8 -7.76 -5.83 1.76
CA SER A 8 -7.45 -5.09 0.55
C SER A 8 -7.81 -3.62 0.79
N ILE A 9 -6.81 -2.75 0.81
CA ILE A 9 -6.95 -1.33 1.15
C ILE A 9 -6.87 -0.51 -0.13
N ALA A 10 -8.01 -0.02 -0.59
CA ALA A 10 -8.07 0.88 -1.74
C ALA A 10 -7.73 2.32 -1.31
N PRO A 11 -7.08 3.12 -2.19
CA PRO A 11 -6.93 4.56 -2.00
C PRO A 11 -8.29 5.26 -1.88
N THR A 12 -8.41 6.28 -1.04
CA THR A 12 -9.61 7.13 -0.93
C THR A 12 -9.22 8.57 -0.59
N LEU A 13 -9.96 9.55 -1.12
CA LEU A 13 -9.88 10.95 -0.74
C LEU A 13 -11.22 11.39 -0.14
N GLU A 14 -11.21 12.17 0.94
CA GLU A 14 -12.43 12.57 1.64
C GLU A 14 -13.27 13.60 0.88
N SER A 15 -12.67 14.35 -0.05
CA SER A 15 -13.33 15.50 -0.69
C SER A 15 -13.03 15.65 -2.18
N GLU A 16 -12.22 14.77 -2.76
CA GLU A 16 -11.82 14.82 -4.17
C GLU A 16 -12.00 13.46 -4.83
N GLU A 17 -12.29 13.46 -6.13
CA GLU A 17 -12.33 12.22 -6.90
C GLU A 17 -10.91 11.80 -7.28
N LEU A 18 -10.56 10.55 -6.97
CA LEU A 18 -9.31 9.96 -7.43
C LEU A 18 -9.32 9.78 -8.95
N PRO A 19 -8.16 9.89 -9.60
CA PRO A 19 -8.06 9.61 -11.02
C PRO A 19 -8.47 8.16 -11.30
N THR A 20 -9.28 7.96 -12.33
CA THR A 20 -9.76 6.62 -12.72
C THR A 20 -8.62 5.71 -13.18
N GLN A 21 -7.60 6.31 -13.78
CA GLN A 21 -6.36 5.67 -14.14
C GLN A 21 -5.23 6.69 -14.15
N THR A 22 -4.03 6.27 -13.76
CA THR A 22 -2.81 7.09 -13.88
C THR A 22 -1.62 6.20 -14.21
N SER A 23 -0.73 6.72 -15.05
CA SER A 23 0.51 6.04 -15.41
C SER A 23 1.69 6.95 -15.11
N LEU A 24 2.64 6.46 -14.32
CA LEU A 24 3.87 7.15 -13.97
C LEU A 24 5.05 6.44 -14.63
N PRO A 25 5.69 7.04 -15.65
CA PRO A 25 6.87 6.46 -16.26
C PRO A 25 8.06 6.52 -15.29
N LEU A 26 8.83 5.42 -15.24
CA LEU A 26 10.04 5.37 -14.43
C LEU A 26 11.13 6.25 -15.07
N THR A 27 11.82 7.00 -14.21
CA THR A 27 12.99 7.78 -14.58
C THR A 27 14.26 6.92 -14.49
N PHE A 28 15.38 7.47 -14.96
CA PHE A 28 16.69 6.84 -14.79
C PHE A 28 16.99 6.45 -13.34
N PHE A 29 16.60 7.30 -12.38
CA PHE A 29 16.82 7.03 -10.95
C PHE A 29 16.03 5.83 -10.44
N ASP A 30 14.82 5.60 -10.99
CA ASP A 30 13.96 4.48 -10.59
C ASP A 30 14.44 3.16 -11.20
N ILE A 31 14.93 3.19 -12.45
CA ILE A 31 15.38 2.01 -13.19
C ILE A 31 16.53 1.29 -12.46
N LEU A 32 17.40 2.04 -11.77
CA LEU A 32 18.48 1.47 -10.95
C LEU A 32 17.96 0.50 -9.88
N TRP A 33 16.75 0.71 -9.37
CA TRP A 33 16.17 -0.09 -8.30
C TRP A 33 15.39 -1.32 -8.79
N LEU A 34 15.14 -1.48 -10.10
CA LEU A 34 14.34 -2.59 -10.65
C LEU A 34 14.94 -3.98 -10.38
N ARG A 35 16.26 -4.07 -10.26
CA ARG A 35 16.98 -5.32 -9.96
C ARG A 35 17.21 -5.52 -8.46
N SER A 36 16.82 -4.54 -7.64
CA SER A 36 16.97 -4.63 -6.20
C SER A 36 15.85 -5.48 -5.60
N PRO A 37 16.13 -6.26 -4.54
CA PRO A 37 15.07 -6.97 -3.84
C PRO A 37 14.09 -5.99 -3.17
N PRO A 38 12.84 -6.41 -2.90
CA PRO A 38 11.88 -5.59 -2.17
C PRO A 38 12.43 -5.11 -0.83
N ILE A 39 12.22 -3.83 -0.52
CA ILE A 39 12.63 -3.25 0.76
C ILE A 39 11.69 -3.74 1.85
N GLN A 40 12.25 -4.31 2.93
CA GLN A 40 11.51 -4.74 4.11
C GLN A 40 11.90 -3.88 5.30
N ARG A 41 10.92 -3.32 6.01
CA ARG A 41 11.12 -2.47 7.20
C ARG A 41 10.23 -2.95 8.33
N ILE A 42 10.80 -2.99 9.54
CA ILE A 42 10.10 -3.38 10.76
C ILE A 42 10.15 -2.21 11.73
N LEU A 43 8.99 -1.85 12.29
CA LEU A 43 8.84 -0.78 13.27
C LEU A 43 8.20 -1.37 14.52
N PHE A 44 8.89 -1.27 15.66
CA PHE A 44 8.39 -1.75 16.95
C PHE A 44 7.80 -0.59 17.75
N TYR A 45 6.58 -0.78 18.22
CA TYR A 45 5.90 0.17 19.11
C TYR A 45 5.54 -0.55 20.39
N GLN A 46 5.89 0.04 21.54
CA GLN A 46 5.43 -0.46 22.82
C GLN A 46 3.92 -0.24 22.93
N PHE A 47 3.16 -1.31 23.16
CA PHE A 47 1.72 -1.26 23.31
C PHE A 47 1.33 -1.78 24.69
N SER A 48 0.89 -0.88 25.57
CA SER A 48 0.62 -1.20 26.98
C SER A 48 -0.77 -1.82 27.23
N HIS A 49 -1.58 -2.03 26.18
CA HIS A 49 -2.94 -2.55 26.31
C HIS A 49 -3.01 -4.02 25.86
N PRO A 50 -4.02 -4.77 26.32
CA PRO A 50 -4.29 -6.13 25.84
C PRO A 50 -4.55 -6.18 24.33
N THR A 51 -4.42 -7.38 23.75
CA THR A 51 -4.62 -7.64 22.32
C THR A 51 -6.03 -7.30 21.79
N PRO A 52 -7.16 -7.56 22.50
CA PRO A 52 -8.49 -7.28 21.93
C PRO A 52 -8.75 -5.81 21.57
N PRO A 53 -8.38 -4.81 22.41
CA PRO A 53 -8.43 -3.39 22.02
C PRO A 53 -7.72 -3.06 20.71
N PHE A 54 -6.62 -3.75 20.37
CA PHE A 54 -5.90 -3.51 19.12
C PHE A 54 -6.80 -3.74 17.91
N PHE A 55 -7.44 -4.92 17.85
CA PHE A 55 -8.28 -5.32 16.72
C PHE A 55 -9.56 -4.49 16.60
N HIS A 56 -10.13 -4.06 17.73
CA HIS A 56 -11.39 -3.30 17.73
C HIS A 56 -11.21 -1.79 17.52
N THR A 57 -10.06 -1.22 17.90
CA THR A 57 -9.88 0.24 17.89
C THR A 57 -8.73 0.72 17.02
N LEU A 58 -7.56 0.10 17.13
CA LEU A 58 -6.36 0.58 16.44
C LEU A 58 -6.34 0.10 14.99
N LEU A 59 -6.63 -1.18 14.76
CA LEU A 59 -6.63 -1.75 13.42
C LEU A 59 -7.59 -1.04 12.45
N PRO A 60 -8.86 -0.73 12.79
CA PRO A 60 -9.73 0.05 11.92
C PRO A 60 -9.19 1.46 11.63
N LYS A 61 -8.57 2.12 12.61
CA LYS A 61 -7.93 3.43 12.42
C LYS A 61 -6.72 3.35 11.49
N LEU A 62 -5.91 2.30 11.61
CA LEU A 62 -4.77 2.05 10.71
C LEU A 62 -5.25 1.79 9.27
N ILE A 63 -6.27 0.97 9.09
CA ILE A 63 -6.91 0.70 7.79
C ILE A 63 -7.39 2.00 7.15
N HIS A 64 -8.14 2.80 7.91
CA HIS A 64 -8.72 4.05 7.40
C HIS A 64 -7.64 5.09 7.08
N SER A 65 -6.70 5.33 7.99
CA SER A 65 -5.59 6.27 7.75
C SER A 65 -4.68 5.84 6.60
N LEU A 66 -4.45 4.54 6.42
CA LEU A 66 -3.72 4.00 5.27
C LEU A 66 -4.47 4.27 3.96
N SER A 67 -5.79 4.04 3.92
CA SER A 67 -6.61 4.33 2.74
C SER A 67 -6.54 5.81 2.33
N LEU A 68 -6.59 6.73 3.31
CA LEU A 68 -6.43 8.17 3.09
C LEU A 68 -5.02 8.54 2.60
N ALA A 69 -3.98 8.00 3.24
CA ALA A 69 -2.60 8.22 2.81
C ALA A 69 -2.38 7.72 1.38
N LEU A 70 -2.91 6.54 1.04
CA LEU A 70 -2.88 6.02 -0.32
C LEU A 70 -3.66 6.90 -1.29
N GLY A 71 -4.69 7.64 -0.87
CA GLY A 71 -5.34 8.65 -1.70
C GLY A 71 -4.37 9.71 -2.23
N HIS A 72 -3.45 10.17 -1.38
CA HIS A 72 -2.41 11.14 -1.76
C HIS A 72 -1.20 10.49 -2.45
N PHE A 73 -0.91 9.23 -2.14
CA PHE A 73 0.22 8.46 -2.68
C PHE A 73 -0.25 7.28 -3.53
N PHE A 74 -1.28 7.49 -4.35
CA PHE A 74 -1.96 6.43 -5.11
C PHE A 74 -1.07 5.58 -6.02
N PRO A 75 0.09 6.05 -6.55
CA PRO A 75 1.01 5.17 -7.27
C PRO A 75 1.52 3.99 -6.44
N LEU A 76 1.50 4.08 -5.09
CA LEU A 76 1.89 2.98 -4.21
C LEU A 76 0.89 1.81 -4.21
N ALA A 77 -0.37 2.07 -4.59
CA ALA A 77 -1.36 1.01 -4.78
C ALA A 77 -1.31 0.41 -6.20
N GLY A 78 -0.61 1.06 -7.13
CA GLY A 78 -0.51 0.62 -8.52
C GLY A 78 0.48 -0.52 -8.74
N HIS A 79 0.54 -0.96 -10.00
CA HIS A 79 1.39 -2.07 -10.42
C HIS A 79 2.51 -1.60 -11.35
N LEU A 80 3.73 -2.08 -11.08
CA LEU A 80 4.86 -1.93 -11.99
C LEU A 80 4.69 -2.85 -13.21
N THR A 81 4.68 -2.27 -14.40
CA THR A 81 4.52 -2.99 -15.68
C THR A 81 5.53 -2.50 -16.71
N TRP A 82 5.85 -3.34 -17.70
CA TRP A 82 6.69 -2.97 -18.83
C TRP A 82 5.95 -3.24 -20.14
N PRO A 83 5.27 -2.22 -20.71
CA PRO A 83 4.55 -2.39 -21.97
C PRO A 83 5.50 -2.74 -23.11
N LEU A 84 5.10 -3.67 -23.99
CA LEU A 84 5.93 -4.17 -25.10
C LEU A 84 6.42 -3.08 -26.06
N HIS A 85 5.66 -1.99 -26.20
CA HIS A 85 5.99 -0.86 -27.09
C HIS A 85 6.52 0.37 -26.34
N SER A 86 6.85 0.24 -25.05
CA SER A 86 7.41 1.33 -24.25
C SER A 86 8.90 1.13 -24.04
N GLN A 87 9.68 2.20 -24.21
CA GLN A 87 11.10 2.19 -23.85
C GLN A 87 11.32 2.11 -22.34
N ASN A 88 10.37 2.62 -21.55
CA ASN A 88 10.47 2.70 -20.10
C ASN A 88 9.35 1.90 -19.40
N PRO A 89 9.66 1.20 -18.30
CA PRO A 89 8.64 0.66 -17.42
C PRO A 89 7.80 1.78 -16.79
N ILE A 90 6.59 1.44 -16.37
CA ILE A 90 5.63 2.38 -15.79
C ILE A 90 5.00 1.79 -14.53
N ILE A 91 4.66 2.63 -13.57
CA ILE A 91 3.70 2.30 -12.51
C ILE A 91 2.33 2.68 -13.03
N ASN A 92 1.41 1.73 -13.09
CA ASN A 92 0.04 1.94 -13.54
C ASN A 92 -0.90 1.73 -12.36
N TYR A 93 -1.64 2.78 -12.02
CA TYR A 93 -2.72 2.75 -11.04
C TYR A 93 -4.05 2.83 -11.77
N LYS A 94 -5.02 2.01 -11.36
CA LYS A 94 -6.41 2.04 -11.80
C LYS A 94 -7.35 2.01 -10.61
N THR A 95 -8.53 2.59 -10.74
CA THR A 95 -9.59 2.44 -9.73
C THR A 95 -9.85 0.96 -9.47
N GLY A 96 -9.78 0.58 -8.18
CA GLY A 96 -9.91 -0.81 -7.72
C GLY A 96 -8.57 -1.44 -7.34
N ASP A 97 -7.44 -0.85 -7.75
CA ASP A 97 -6.12 -1.26 -7.26
C ASP A 97 -6.03 -0.97 -5.76
N SER A 98 -5.32 -1.84 -5.04
CA SER A 98 -5.28 -1.82 -3.57
C SER A 98 -3.98 -2.41 -3.03
N VAL A 99 -3.68 -2.09 -1.77
CA VAL A 99 -2.57 -2.67 -1.03
C VAL A 99 -3.08 -3.75 -0.08
N SER A 100 -2.36 -4.87 0.01
CA SER A 100 -2.65 -5.93 0.97
C SER A 100 -2.10 -5.56 2.35
N LEU A 101 -2.97 -5.53 3.37
CA LEU A 101 -2.62 -5.37 4.77
C LEU A 101 -2.94 -6.67 5.51
N THR A 102 -1.95 -7.26 6.16
CA THR A 102 -2.13 -8.48 6.96
C THR A 102 -2.03 -8.16 8.44
N ALA A 103 -3.08 -8.51 9.20
CA ALA A 103 -3.08 -8.49 10.65
C ALA A 103 -2.77 -9.90 11.17
N ALA A 104 -1.74 -10.00 12.00
CA ALA A 104 -1.28 -11.25 12.59
C ALA A 104 -0.89 -11.05 14.05
N GLU A 105 -0.99 -12.12 14.84
CA GLU A 105 -0.57 -12.16 16.24
C GLU A 105 0.50 -13.23 16.44
N SER A 106 1.27 -13.11 17.52
CA SER A 106 2.23 -14.13 17.94
C SER A 106 2.15 -14.26 19.46
N ASP A 107 2.22 -15.50 19.93
CA ASP A 107 2.48 -15.83 21.33
C ASP A 107 3.91 -15.45 21.72
#